data_AF-A0A410RQ77-F1
#
_entry.id   AF-A0A410RQ77-F1
#
_cell.length_a   1.000
_cell.length_b   1.000
_cell.length_c   1.000
_cell.angle_alpha   90.00
_cell.angle_beta   90.00
_cell.angle_gamma   90.00
#
_symmetry.space_group_name_H-M   'P 1'
#
loop_
_entity.id
_entity.type
_entity.pdbx_description
1 polymer ?
#
loop_
_entity_poly.entity_id
_entity_poly.type
_entity_poly.pdbx_seq_one_letter_code
_entity_poly.pdbx_strand_id
1 'polypeptide(L)' 'MTPADIESQLHSEDVQVVCDALVSLTFNHAALPGLEAHVQRLLEHPHPQVRRTAAICQGYTFGPLIGEAKK' A
#
# COMPACT_ATOMS: atom_id res chain seq x y z
N MET A 1 4.39 -1.17 -15.75
CA MET A 1 3.11 -1.17 -15.04
C MET A 1 2.62 0.26 -14.97
N THR A 2 1.46 0.56 -15.55
CA THR A 2 0.88 1.92 -15.51
C THR A 2 0.11 2.10 -14.20
N PRO A 3 -0.08 3.32 -13.68
CA PRO A 3 -0.84 3.56 -12.45
C PRO A 3 -2.28 3.00 -12.51
N ALA A 4 -2.92 3.01 -13.69
CA ALA A 4 -4.25 2.44 -13.88
C ALA A 4 -4.30 0.90 -13.70
N ASP A 5 -3.22 0.20 -14.09
CA ASP A 5 -3.09 -1.24 -13.85
C ASP A 5 -3.02 -1.55 -12.34
N ILE A 6 -2.35 -0.68 -11.58
CA ILE A 6 -2.20 -0.86 -10.13
C ILE A 6 -3.51 -0.63 -9.40
N GLU A 7 -4.25 0.42 -9.78
CA GLU A 7 -5.56 0.71 -9.22
C GLU A 7 -6.50 -0.49 -9.39
N SER A 8 -6.56 -1.06 -10.60
CA SER A 8 -7.35 -2.27 -10.87
C SER A 8 -6.95 -3.44 -9.96
N GLN A 9 -5.65 -3.65 -9.73
CA GLN A 9 -5.15 -4.72 -8.88
C GLN A 9 -5.49 -4.53 -7.39
N LEU A 10 -5.54 -3.29 -6.89
CA LEU A 10 -5.95 -3.00 -5.51
C LEU A 10 -7.44 -3.29 -5.25
N HIS A 11 -8.24 -3.35 -6.31
CA HIS A 11 -9.66 -3.69 -6.27
C HIS A 11 -9.95 -5.17 -6.55
N SER A 12 -8.91 -5.99 -6.72
CA SER A 12 -9.05 -7.43 -6.97
C SER A 12 -9.62 -8.17 -5.75
N GLU A 13 -10.38 -9.24 -6.01
CA GLU A 13 -10.81 -10.19 -4.96
C GLU A 13 -9.64 -11.09 -4.50
N ASP A 14 -8.57 -11.15 -5.29
CA ASP A 14 -7.38 -11.94 -4.97
C ASP A 14 -6.46 -11.18 -4.00
N VAL A 15 -6.35 -11.74 -2.79
CA VAL A 15 -5.51 -11.24 -1.70
C VAL A 15 -4.05 -11.05 -2.10
N GLN A 16 -3.49 -11.98 -2.88
CA GLN A 16 -2.09 -11.92 -3.28
C GLN A 16 -1.87 -10.76 -4.26
N VAL A 17 -2.79 -10.59 -5.21
CA VAL A 17 -2.74 -9.48 -6.18
C VAL A 17 -2.81 -8.13 -5.47
N VAL A 18 -3.74 -7.98 -4.50
CA VAL A 18 -3.85 -6.74 -3.70
C VAL A 18 -2.58 -6.47 -2.91
N CYS A 19 -1.98 -7.51 -2.29
CA CYS A 19 -0.74 -7.35 -1.53
C CYS A 19 0.45 -6.98 -2.42
N ASP A 20 0.59 -7.63 -3.58
CA ASP A 20 1.68 -7.35 -4.52
C ASP A 20 1.59 -5.93 -5.09
N ALA A 21 0.37 -5.48 -5.42
CA ALA A 21 0.13 -4.10 -5.86
C ALA A 21 0.51 -3.07 -4.79
N LEU A 22 0.14 -3.30 -3.53
CA LEU A 22 0.51 -2.45 -2.39
C LEU A 22 2.04 -2.35 -2.21
N VAL A 23 2.73 -3.48 -2.27
CA VAL A 23 4.20 -3.55 -2.16
C VAL A 23 4.84 -2.83 -3.34
N SER A 24 4.38 -3.11 -4.56
CA SER A 24 4.85 -2.44 -5.77
C SER A 24 4.67 -0.92 -5.68
N LEU A 25 3.54 -0.41 -5.18
CA LEU A 25 3.35 1.04 -4.96
C LEU A 25 4.36 1.63 -3.98
N THR A 26 4.58 0.91 -2.89
CA THR A 26 5.44 1.36 -1.80
C THR A 26 6.91 1.44 -2.26
N PHE A 27 7.39 0.46 -3.04
CA PHE A 27 8.81 0.34 -3.39
C PHE A 27 9.17 0.83 -4.80
N ASN A 28 8.27 0.75 -5.80
CA ASN A 28 8.55 1.27 -7.15
C ASN A 28 8.25 2.77 -7.29
N HIS A 29 7.88 3.47 -6.20
CA HIS A 29 7.52 4.91 -6.23
C HIS A 29 6.51 5.27 -7.34
N ALA A 30 5.62 4.34 -7.68
CA ALA A 30 4.51 4.66 -8.56
C ALA A 30 3.60 5.63 -7.80
N ALA A 31 3.65 6.91 -8.18
CA ALA A 31 2.83 7.95 -7.59
C ALA A 31 1.37 7.72 -8.00
N LEU A 32 0.66 6.89 -7.24
CA LEU A 32 -0.78 6.75 -7.36
C LEU A 32 -1.44 7.91 -6.60
N PRO A 33 -2.15 8.82 -7.28
CA PRO A 33 -2.88 9.87 -6.59
C PRO A 33 -3.90 9.25 -5.64
N GLY A 34 -3.94 9.70 -4.39
CA GLY A 34 -4.84 9.15 -3.38
C GLY A 34 -4.38 7.81 -2.77
N LEU A 35 -3.09 7.45 -2.89
CA LEU A 35 -2.51 6.26 -2.26
C LEU A 35 -2.88 6.14 -0.76
N GLU A 36 -2.88 7.26 -0.03
CA GLU A 36 -3.28 7.27 1.40
C GLU A 36 -4.70 6.75 1.60
N ALA A 37 -5.66 7.21 0.78
CA ALA A 37 -7.05 6.76 0.86
C ALA A 37 -7.19 5.27 0.50
N HIS A 38 -6.41 4.78 -0.47
CA HIS A 38 -6.39 3.36 -0.81
C HIS A 38 -5.82 2.51 0.33
N VAL A 39 -4.71 2.94 0.93
CA VAL A 39 -4.11 2.26 2.09
C VAL A 39 -5.09 2.25 3.27
N GLN A 40 -5.74 3.37 3.58
CA GLN A 40 -6.76 3.44 4.64
C GLN A 40 -7.92 2.46 4.40
N ARG A 41 -8.44 2.40 3.17
CA ARG A 41 -9.49 1.43 2.80
C ARG A 41 -9.04 -0.02 2.99
N LEU A 42 -7.78 -0.32 2.68
CA LEU A 42 -7.21 -1.66 2.79
C LEU A 42 -6.91 -2.08 4.24
N LEU A 43 -6.74 -1.13 5.17
CA LEU A 43 -6.69 -1.42 6.61
C LEU A 43 -8.03 -1.95 7.15
N GLU A 44 -9.14 -1.60 6.50
CA GLU A 44 -10.48 -2.07 6.84
C GLU A 44 -10.88 -3.33 6.07
N HIS A 45 -9.98 -3.89 5.25
CA HIS A 45 -10.28 -5.05 4.41
C HIS A 45 -10.66 -6.29 5.24
N PRO A 46 -11.65 -7.11 4.81
CA PRO A 46 -12.07 -8.29 5.57
C PRO A 46 -10.95 -9.33 5.73
N HIS A 47 -10.02 -9.39 4.78
CA HIS A 47 -8.91 -10.34 4.80
C HIS A 47 -7.74 -9.85 5.68
N PRO A 48 -7.32 -10.62 6.71
CA PRO A 48 -6.30 -10.19 7.66
C PRO A 48 -4.92 -9.93 7.04
N GLN A 49 -4.55 -10.69 6.00
CA GLN A 49 -3.28 -10.50 5.31
C GLN A 49 -3.22 -9.14 4.59
N VAL A 50 -4.32 -8.73 3.94
CA VAL A 50 -4.39 -7.43 3.25
C VAL A 50 -4.21 -6.29 4.26
N ARG A 51 -4.90 -6.36 5.40
CA ARG A 51 -4.74 -5.37 6.48
C ARG A 51 -3.30 -5.26 6.99
N ARG A 52 -2.64 -6.41 7.18
CA ARG A 52 -1.25 -6.45 7.64
C ARG A 52 -0.31 -5.81 6.61
N THR A 53 -0.46 -6.16 5.34
CA THR A 53 0.34 -5.58 4.25
C THR A 53 0.09 -4.07 4.15
N ALA A 54 -1.17 -3.63 4.18
CA ALA A 54 -1.53 -2.21 4.16
C ALA A 54 -0.90 -1.43 5.33
N ALA A 55 -0.91 -1.98 6.56
CA ALA A 55 -0.28 -1.35 7.72
C ALA A 55 1.24 -1.23 7.57
N ILE A 56 1.90 -2.25 7.01
CA ILE A 56 3.34 -2.20 6.72
C ILE A 56 3.63 -1.12 5.68
N CYS A 57 2.91 -1.15 4.55
CA CYS A 57 3.04 -0.15 3.49
C CYS A 57 2.78 1.27 4.01
N GLN A 58 1.77 1.47 4.86
CA GLN A 58 1.51 2.75 5.51
C GLN A 58 2.72 3.24 6.31
N GLY A 59 3.38 2.35 7.08
CA GLY A 59 4.57 2.69 7.84
C GLY A 59 5.77 3.07 6.97
N TYR A 60 5.92 2.48 5.79
CA TYR A 60 6.98 2.83 4.84
C TYR A 60 6.69 4.12 4.07
N THR A 61 5.44 4.33 3.65
CA THR A 61 5.05 5.47 2.82
C THR A 61 4.78 6.74 3.62
N PHE A 62 4.15 6.61 4.79
CA PHE A 62 3.67 7.72 5.61
C PHE A 62 4.20 7.72 7.04
N GLY A 63 4.87 6.65 7.46
CA GLY A 63 5.51 6.62 8.77
C GLY A 63 6.66 7.63 8.82
N PRO A 64 6.96 8.19 10.00
CA PRO A 64 8.21 8.92 10.16
C PRO A 64 9.33 7.96 9.80
N LEU A 65 10.18 8.33 8.84
CA LEU A 65 11.44 7.62 8.60
C LEU A 65 12.09 7.46 9.97
N ILE A 66 12.15 6.23 10.48
CA ILE A 66 12.91 5.90 11.69
C ILE A 66 14.37 6.15 11.31
N GLY A 67 14.78 7.40 11.45
CA GLY A 67 15.91 8.01 10.76
C GLY A 67 16.09 9.48 11.14
N GLU A 68 15.00 10.23 11.42
CA GLU A 68 15.10 11.54 12.11
C GLU A 68 15.11 11.37 13.64
N ALA A 69 15.94 10.44 14.12
CA ALA A 69 16.30 10.35 15.52
C ALA A 69 17.79 10.04 15.63
N LYS A 70 18.64 10.99 15.23
CA LYS A 70 19.73 11.51 16.08
C LYS A 70 20.63 12.50 15.33
N LYS A 71 20.74 13.68 15.97
CA LYS A 71 21.77 14.73 15.90
C LYS A 71 21.60 15.82 14.85
#